data_AF-A0A6G1K3S2-F1
#
_entry.id   AF-A0A6G1K3S2-F1
#
_cell.length_a   1.000
_cell.length_b   1.000
_cell.length_c   1.000
_cell.angle_alpha   90.00
_cell.angle_beta   90.00
_cell.angle_gamma   90.00
#
_symmetry.space_group_name_H-M   'P 1'
#
loop_
_entity.id
_entity.type
_entity.pdbx_description
1 polymer ?
#
loop_
_entity_poly.entity_id
_entity_poly.type
_entity_poly.pdbx_seq_one_letter_code
_entity_poly.pdbx_strand_id
1 'polypeptide(L)'
;MWNFKRIPSPFISAFDDFKHVERRCREHYYKLKHIGRRGAAAEISSRGLVPATIIATLHETLKVARTHVLLGKTVTTTRTEREVRIPIWVRKTSAMDASTTMSLQDLIDKGTDVWSSLTELRTSNLRLNRNMGHDYEWLAWGKILRKHVLNVFPYDGMMLHEVRPDYIIYSVKSEQKWVWSYELTRWVIDAAKHKMAKKREQTSPKRKRADTSDDQQRTKRIRPSEDEEVYEDIEDMEEDDDEPHESTPEEIKKQLRDARAMIEHLRREIKGFRSQPTHDSEANGSSPVTQSTDSETNESPPVTQSTDSEASESSPVTQSTDSR
;
A
#
# COMPACT_ATOMS: atom_id res chain seq x y z
N MET A 1 -2.15 0.33 20.48
CA MET A 1 -1.93 1.58 19.70
C MET A 1 -1.25 1.24 18.37
N TRP A 2 -2.00 0.88 17.32
CA TRP A 2 -1.47 0.78 15.95
C TRP A 2 -1.30 2.21 15.41
N ASN A 3 -0.13 2.55 14.84
CA ASN A 3 0.23 3.84 14.19
C ASN A 3 0.91 4.96 15.00
N PHE A 4 1.80 4.60 15.94
CA PHE A 4 3.08 5.33 16.05
C PHE A 4 4.23 4.42 15.69
N LYS A 5 4.13 3.74 14.52
CA LYS A 5 5.36 3.22 13.92
C LYS A 5 6.25 4.44 13.70
N ARG A 6 7.37 4.51 14.44
CA ARG A 6 8.37 5.59 14.34
C ARG A 6 8.74 5.89 12.89
N ILE A 7 8.63 4.88 12.04
CA ILE A 7 8.82 4.94 10.60
C ILE A 7 7.53 4.40 9.97
N PRO A 8 6.69 5.24 9.33
CA PRO A 8 5.52 4.76 8.61
C PRO A 8 5.94 3.80 7.49
N SER A 9 5.08 2.84 7.17
CA SER A 9 5.31 1.95 6.02
C SER A 9 5.36 2.79 4.74
N PRO A 10 6.32 2.55 3.83
CA PRO A 10 6.35 3.21 2.53
C PRO A 10 5.32 2.63 1.53
N PHE A 11 4.59 1.59 1.92
CA PHE A 11 3.64 0.88 1.06
C PHE A 11 2.20 1.31 1.32
N ILE A 12 1.42 1.42 0.25
CA ILE A 12 -0.03 1.58 0.29
C ILE A 12 -0.67 0.22 0.05
N SER A 13 -1.46 -0.24 1.02
CA SER A 13 -2.25 -1.47 0.92
C SER A 13 -3.44 -1.28 -0.02
N ALA A 14 -3.65 -2.26 -0.89
CA ALA A 14 -4.78 -2.37 -1.81
C ALA A 14 -5.29 -3.82 -1.84
N PHE A 15 -6.51 -4.01 -2.35
CA PHE A 15 -7.17 -5.32 -2.34
C PHE A 15 -7.74 -5.61 -3.73
N ASP A 16 -7.80 -6.89 -4.09
CA ASP A 16 -8.32 -7.38 -5.36
C ASP A 16 -9.86 -7.46 -5.42
N ASP A 17 -10.51 -7.62 -4.26
CA ASP A 17 -11.96 -7.73 -4.12
C ASP A 17 -12.55 -6.66 -3.21
N PHE A 18 -13.73 -6.20 -3.60
CA PHE A 18 -14.49 -5.18 -2.90
C PHE A 18 -14.91 -5.59 -1.48
N LYS A 19 -15.21 -6.87 -1.24
CA LYS A 19 -15.60 -7.35 0.10
C LYS A 19 -14.47 -7.15 1.11
N HIS A 20 -13.22 -7.35 0.68
CA HIS A 20 -12.04 -7.12 1.52
C HIS A 20 -11.87 -5.63 1.85
N VAL A 21 -12.08 -4.75 0.87
CA VAL A 21 -12.06 -3.30 1.06
C VAL A 21 -13.14 -2.85 2.05
N GLU A 22 -14.37 -3.35 1.88
CA GLU A 22 -15.50 -3.01 2.77
C GLU A 22 -15.24 -3.50 4.20
N ARG A 23 -14.74 -4.74 4.36
CA ARG A 23 -14.34 -5.29 5.66
C ARG A 23 -13.32 -4.39 6.35
N ARG A 24 -12.29 -3.94 5.63
CA ARG A 24 -11.28 -3.01 6.16
C ARG A 24 -11.88 -1.65 6.51
N CYS A 25 -12.74 -1.09 5.66
CA CYS A 25 -13.44 0.16 5.97
C CYS A 25 -14.26 0.05 7.26
N ARG A 26 -14.99 -1.06 7.43
CA ARG A 26 -15.77 -1.38 8.62
C ARG A 26 -14.90 -1.50 9.87
N GLU A 27 -13.79 -2.22 9.78
CA GLU A 27 -12.82 -2.37 10.86
C GLU A 27 -12.24 -1.02 11.29
N HIS A 28 -11.80 -0.20 10.33
CA HIS A 28 -11.29 1.14 10.61
C HIS A 28 -12.36 2.04 11.25
N TYR A 29 -13.58 1.98 10.75
CA TYR A 29 -14.68 2.80 11.22
C TYR A 29 -15.12 2.45 12.64
N TYR A 30 -15.16 1.15 12.98
CA TYR A 30 -15.72 0.68 14.25
C TYR A 30 -14.68 0.36 15.31
N LYS A 31 -13.60 -0.34 14.96
CA LYS A 31 -12.56 -0.78 15.90
C LYS A 31 -11.47 0.29 16.05
N LEU A 32 -11.10 0.97 14.97
CA LEU A 32 -9.97 1.90 14.95
C LEU A 32 -10.42 3.37 14.92
N LYS A 33 -11.37 3.73 15.79
CA LYS A 33 -11.98 5.08 15.85
C LYS A 33 -10.97 6.22 16.02
N HIS A 34 -9.78 5.94 16.56
CA HIS A 34 -8.68 6.90 16.73
C HIS A 34 -7.93 7.18 15.42
N ILE A 35 -7.98 6.26 14.44
CA ILE A 35 -7.31 6.39 13.15
C ILE A 35 -8.20 7.13 12.15
N GLY A 36 -9.49 6.79 12.08
CA GLY A 36 -10.41 7.51 11.19
C GLY A 36 -11.84 7.00 11.23
N ARG A 37 -12.79 7.92 11.44
CA ARG A 37 -14.25 7.66 11.34
C ARG A 37 -14.83 8.03 9.96
N ARG A 38 -13.97 8.07 8.95
CA ARG A 38 -14.27 8.58 7.60
C ARG A 38 -13.49 7.74 6.60
N GLY A 39 -14.08 6.64 6.19
CA GLY A 39 -13.52 5.77 5.18
C GLY A 39 -13.91 6.24 3.78
N ALA A 40 -13.01 6.08 2.83
CA ALA A 40 -13.35 6.03 1.43
C ALA A 40 -12.44 4.97 0.79
N ALA A 41 -12.98 4.24 -0.17
CA ALA A 41 -12.24 3.32 -1.00
C ALA A 41 -11.90 4.01 -2.33
N ALA A 42 -10.72 3.76 -2.87
CA ALA A 42 -10.34 4.19 -4.20
C ALA A 42 -10.18 2.96 -5.10
N GLU A 43 -10.86 2.98 -6.25
CA GLU A 43 -10.61 2.00 -7.30
C GLU A 43 -9.41 2.44 -8.12
N ILE A 44 -8.43 1.55 -8.28
CA ILE A 44 -7.16 1.88 -8.90
C ILE A 44 -6.98 1.01 -10.14
N SER A 45 -6.68 1.65 -11.27
CA SER A 45 -6.49 0.98 -12.55
C SER A 45 -5.22 0.13 -12.56
N SER A 46 -5.39 -1.18 -12.77
CA SER A 46 -4.30 -2.11 -13.07
C SER A 46 -3.89 -2.12 -14.55
N ARG A 47 -4.58 -1.37 -15.42
CA ARG A 47 -4.37 -1.41 -16.86
C ARG A 47 -2.94 -1.01 -17.24
N GLY A 48 -2.25 -1.89 -17.95
CA GLY A 48 -0.88 -1.66 -18.40
C GLY A 48 0.18 -1.95 -17.33
N LEU A 49 -0.18 -2.52 -16.19
CA LEU A 49 0.81 -3.20 -15.34
C LEU A 49 1.35 -4.42 -16.08
N VAL A 50 2.66 -4.59 -16.07
CA VAL A 50 3.38 -5.74 -16.61
C VAL A 50 4.24 -6.37 -15.53
N PRO A 51 4.39 -7.70 -15.51
CA PRO A 51 5.24 -8.36 -14.54
C PRO A 51 6.71 -8.02 -14.77
N ALA A 52 7.46 -7.84 -13.69
CA ALA A 52 8.89 -7.62 -13.68
C ALA A 52 9.53 -8.26 -12.43
N THR A 53 10.85 -8.26 -12.37
CA THR A 53 11.59 -8.81 -11.22
C THR A 53 12.69 -7.86 -10.83
N ILE A 54 12.74 -7.49 -9.55
CA ILE A 54 13.90 -6.81 -8.98
C ILE A 54 14.86 -7.86 -8.47
N ILE A 55 16.12 -7.76 -8.87
CA ILE A 55 17.22 -8.52 -8.29
C ILE A 55 17.91 -7.59 -7.28
N ALA A 56 18.01 -8.04 -6.02
CA ALA A 56 18.63 -7.27 -4.95
C ALA A 56 19.43 -8.17 -4.01
N THR A 57 20.37 -7.60 -3.27
CA THR A 57 21.08 -8.30 -2.18
C THR A 57 20.36 -8.03 -0.86
N LEU A 58 19.87 -9.08 -0.21
CA LEU A 58 19.25 -9.00 1.11
C LEU A 58 20.28 -9.30 2.20
N HIS A 59 20.46 -8.36 3.12
CA HIS A 59 21.27 -8.53 4.33
C HIS A 59 20.38 -9.00 5.48
N GLU A 60 20.55 -10.24 5.92
CA GLU A 60 19.78 -10.85 7.00
C GLU A 60 20.62 -10.97 8.28
N THR A 61 19.98 -10.79 9.44
CA THR A 61 20.58 -11.11 10.74
C THR A 61 19.91 -12.36 11.29
N LEU A 62 20.59 -13.51 11.22
CA LEU A 62 19.97 -14.81 11.48
C LEU A 62 19.87 -15.14 12.97
N LYS A 63 20.86 -14.76 13.77
CA LYS A 63 20.92 -15.11 15.19
C LYS A 63 21.57 -14.00 16.00
N VAL A 64 20.90 -13.65 17.10
CA VAL A 64 21.40 -12.81 18.18
C VAL A 64 21.53 -13.73 19.39
N ALA A 65 22.68 -14.39 19.54
CA ALA A 65 22.94 -15.20 20.72
C ALA A 65 23.33 -14.26 21.87
N ARG A 66 22.55 -14.27 22.95
CA ARG A 66 22.89 -13.57 24.20
C ARG A 66 23.48 -14.56 25.16
N THR A 67 24.80 -14.61 25.23
CA THR A 67 25.48 -15.45 26.23
C THR A 67 25.63 -14.64 27.50
N HIS A 68 25.03 -15.13 28.59
CA HIS A 68 25.29 -14.62 29.93
C HIS A 68 26.63 -15.17 30.39
N VAL A 69 27.67 -14.33 30.32
CA VAL A 69 28.98 -14.64 30.89
C VAL A 69 29.01 -14.02 32.29
N LEU A 70 29.75 -14.64 33.22
CA LEU A 70 29.89 -14.18 34.62
C LEU A 70 30.30 -12.68 34.75
N LEU A 71 30.88 -12.08 33.70
CA LEU A 71 31.29 -10.66 33.65
C LEU A 71 30.44 -9.76 32.71
N GLY A 72 29.34 -10.25 32.12
CA GLY A 72 28.51 -9.42 31.25
C GLY A 72 27.73 -10.20 30.18
N LYS A 73 26.89 -9.48 29.44
CA LYS A 73 26.12 -10.02 28.31
C LYS A 73 26.95 -9.85 27.03
N THR A 74 27.34 -10.95 26.40
CA THR A 74 27.92 -10.92 25.05
C THR A 74 26.82 -11.18 24.03
N VAL A 75 26.75 -10.33 23.01
CA VAL A 75 25.77 -10.45 21.92
C VAL A 75 26.51 -10.83 20.64
N THR A 76 26.40 -12.09 20.22
CA THR A 76 26.97 -12.53 18.93
C THR A 76 25.91 -12.38 17.85
N THR A 77 26.21 -11.57 16.83
CA THR A 77 25.32 -11.30 15.69
C THR A 77 25.91 -11.92 14.44
N THR A 78 25.22 -12.90 13.84
CA THR A 78 25.63 -13.46 12.53
C THR A 78 24.85 -12.75 11.43
N ARG A 79 25.58 -12.12 10.49
CA ARG A 79 25.02 -11.49 9.29
C ARG A 79 25.26 -12.40 8.08
N THR A 80 24.25 -12.56 7.25
CA THR A 80 24.33 -13.30 5.99
C THR A 80 23.77 -12.46 4.86
N GLU A 81 24.32 -12.64 3.67
CA GLU A 81 23.86 -11.96 2.46
C GLU A 81 23.38 -12.99 1.46
N ARG A 82 22.32 -12.67 0.73
CA ARG A 82 21.83 -13.51 -0.36
C ARG A 82 21.14 -12.68 -1.42
N GLU A 83 21.25 -13.11 -2.66
CA GLU A 83 20.48 -12.53 -3.76
C GLU A 83 18.99 -12.91 -3.62
N VAL A 84 18.12 -11.93 -3.74
CA VAL A 84 16.67 -12.07 -3.78
C VAL A 84 16.11 -11.61 -5.11
N ARG A 85 15.09 -12.34 -5.57
CA ARG A 85 14.30 -12.02 -6.76
C ARG A 85 12.91 -11.64 -6.28
N ILE A 86 12.62 -10.35 -6.33
CA ILE A 86 11.38 -9.77 -5.83
C ILE A 86 10.41 -9.64 -7.00
N PRO A 87 9.34 -10.44 -7.06
CA PRO A 87 8.30 -10.27 -8.07
C PRO A 87 7.60 -8.93 -7.85
N ILE A 88 7.48 -8.17 -8.93
CA ILE A 88 6.81 -6.88 -8.93
C ILE A 88 5.99 -6.71 -10.21
N TRP A 89 5.09 -5.74 -10.18
CA TRP A 89 4.31 -5.30 -11.33
C TRP A 89 4.58 -3.82 -11.56
N VAL A 90 4.98 -3.47 -12.77
CA VAL A 90 5.34 -2.10 -13.14
C VAL A 90 4.42 -1.61 -14.23
N ARG A 91 3.99 -0.36 -14.17
CA ARG A 91 3.19 0.18 -15.27
C ARG A 91 4.08 0.41 -16.48
N LYS A 92 3.72 -0.23 -17.59
CA LYS A 92 4.41 -0.08 -18.87
C LYS A 92 4.41 1.39 -19.29
N THR A 93 5.60 1.95 -19.39
CA THR A 93 5.85 3.27 -19.97
C THR A 93 6.56 3.10 -21.30
N SER A 94 6.50 4.09 -22.19
CA SER A 94 7.21 4.07 -23.47
C SER A 94 8.72 3.81 -23.32
N ALA A 95 9.30 4.16 -22.15
CA ALA A 95 10.69 3.91 -21.83
C ALA A 95 11.01 2.43 -21.51
N MET A 96 10.01 1.59 -21.22
CA MET A 96 10.21 0.15 -21.00
C MET A 96 10.11 -0.67 -22.29
N ASP A 97 9.56 -0.11 -23.37
CA ASP A 97 9.44 -0.81 -24.66
C ASP A 97 10.80 -1.11 -25.31
N ALA A 98 11.84 -0.35 -24.97
CA ALA A 98 13.17 -0.48 -25.56
C ALA A 98 14.13 -1.36 -24.74
N SER A 99 13.84 -1.67 -23.47
CA SER A 99 14.76 -2.40 -22.59
C SER A 99 14.05 -3.44 -21.75
N THR A 100 14.57 -4.67 -21.77
CA THR A 100 14.14 -5.79 -20.90
C THR A 100 14.60 -5.64 -19.45
N THR A 101 15.56 -4.76 -19.17
CA THR A 101 16.17 -4.58 -17.85
C THR A 101 16.29 -3.12 -17.47
N MET A 102 15.94 -2.78 -16.24
CA MET A 102 15.96 -1.41 -15.74
C MET A 102 16.40 -1.42 -14.28
N SER A 103 17.20 -0.43 -13.84
CA SER A 103 17.57 -0.33 -12.44
C SER A 103 16.38 0.15 -11.59
N LEU A 104 16.41 -0.14 -10.29
CA LEU A 104 15.40 0.39 -9.36
C LEU A 104 15.41 1.93 -9.34
N GLN A 105 16.60 2.54 -9.44
CA GLN A 105 16.74 3.99 -9.48
C GLN A 105 16.05 4.57 -10.72
N ASP A 106 16.21 3.94 -11.89
CA ASP A 106 15.52 4.39 -13.11
C ASP A 106 13.99 4.32 -12.98
N LEU A 107 13.45 3.28 -12.31
CA LEU A 107 12.01 3.16 -12.05
C LEU A 107 11.52 4.31 -11.16
N ILE A 108 12.30 4.66 -10.13
CA ILE A 108 12.04 5.77 -9.20
C ILE A 108 12.09 7.11 -9.94
N ASP A 109 13.16 7.35 -10.70
CA ASP A 109 13.39 8.62 -11.41
C ASP A 109 12.31 8.87 -12.48
N LYS A 110 11.83 7.80 -13.12
CA LYS A 110 10.70 7.86 -14.06
C LYS A 110 9.34 8.01 -13.36
N GLY A 111 9.29 7.86 -12.04
CA GLY A 111 8.05 7.89 -11.26
C GLY A 111 7.08 6.78 -11.66
N THR A 112 7.60 5.60 -11.97
CA THR A 112 6.80 4.44 -12.41
C THR A 112 5.99 3.90 -11.24
N ASP A 113 4.72 3.56 -11.47
CA ASP A 113 3.92 2.84 -10.49
C ASP A 113 4.48 1.43 -10.32
N VAL A 114 4.95 1.10 -9.11
CA VAL A 114 5.45 -0.25 -8.76
C VAL A 114 4.52 -0.88 -7.74
N TRP A 115 4.19 -2.14 -7.98
CA TRP A 115 3.26 -2.93 -7.17
C TRP A 115 3.86 -4.29 -6.83
N SER A 116 3.44 -4.88 -5.72
CA SER A 116 3.75 -6.26 -5.37
C SER A 116 2.52 -6.96 -4.81
N SER A 117 2.28 -8.20 -5.21
CA SER A 117 1.31 -9.07 -4.56
C SER A 117 1.93 -9.72 -3.33
N LEU A 118 1.27 -9.68 -2.16
CA LEU A 118 1.79 -10.38 -0.97
C LEU A 118 1.91 -11.89 -1.21
N THR A 119 0.99 -12.48 -1.96
CA THR A 119 1.02 -13.89 -2.34
C THR A 119 2.27 -14.22 -3.15
N GLU A 120 2.57 -13.44 -4.19
CA GLU A 120 3.78 -13.64 -5.00
C GLU A 120 5.05 -13.48 -4.15
N LEU A 121 5.10 -12.45 -3.29
CA LEU A 121 6.24 -12.23 -2.40
C LEU A 121 6.45 -13.41 -1.43
N ARG A 122 5.39 -14.04 -0.92
CA ARG A 122 5.46 -15.24 -0.06
C ARG A 122 5.97 -16.48 -0.79
N THR A 123 5.67 -16.59 -2.08
CA THR A 123 6.20 -17.67 -2.94
C THR A 123 7.60 -17.41 -3.46
N SER A 124 8.06 -16.15 -3.43
CA SER A 124 9.40 -15.77 -3.84
C SER A 124 10.49 -16.25 -2.88
N ASN A 125 11.75 -16.08 -3.27
CA ASN A 125 12.85 -16.39 -2.38
C ASN A 125 13.02 -15.35 -1.25
N LEU A 126 12.17 -14.34 -1.09
CA LEU A 126 12.20 -13.44 0.08
C LEU A 126 11.89 -14.14 1.41
N ARG A 127 11.25 -15.32 1.39
CA ARG A 127 10.91 -16.10 2.60
C ARG A 127 10.05 -15.31 3.60
N LEU A 128 9.07 -14.56 3.12
CA LEU A 128 8.08 -13.92 4.00
C LEU A 128 7.28 -14.99 4.76
N ASN A 129 6.88 -14.68 6.00
CA ASN A 129 6.07 -15.60 6.80
C ASN A 129 4.73 -15.87 6.09
N ARG A 130 4.43 -17.17 5.89
CA ARG A 130 3.22 -17.64 5.21
C ARG A 130 1.99 -17.64 6.10
N ASN A 131 2.17 -17.62 7.42
CA ASN A 131 1.07 -17.81 8.38
C ASN A 131 0.36 -16.52 8.77
N MET A 132 0.51 -15.46 7.98
CA MET A 132 -0.21 -14.21 8.21
C MET A 132 -1.23 -14.11 7.09
N GLY A 133 -2.50 -13.85 7.39
CA GLY A 133 -3.53 -13.69 6.35
C GLY A 133 -3.17 -12.63 5.30
N HIS A 134 -4.12 -12.22 4.47
CA HIS A 134 -3.94 -11.20 3.43
C HIS A 134 -3.38 -11.68 2.08
N ASP A 135 -3.71 -12.90 1.63
CA ASP A 135 -3.35 -13.36 0.28
C ASP A 135 -4.00 -12.52 -0.85
N TYR A 136 -5.04 -11.77 -0.51
CA TYR A 136 -5.80 -10.86 -1.36
C TYR A 136 -5.21 -9.42 -1.38
N GLU A 137 -4.11 -9.18 -0.67
CA GLU A 137 -3.53 -7.83 -0.52
C GLU A 137 -2.37 -7.57 -1.49
N TRP A 138 -2.44 -6.40 -2.10
CA TRP A 138 -1.44 -5.82 -2.98
C TRP A 138 -0.81 -4.60 -2.32
N LEU A 139 0.47 -4.38 -2.60
CA LEU A 139 1.24 -3.28 -2.05
C LEU A 139 1.70 -2.37 -3.18
N ALA A 140 1.18 -1.14 -3.21
CA ALA A 140 1.74 -0.09 -4.06
C ALA A 140 2.98 0.52 -3.38
N TRP A 141 4.04 0.72 -4.13
CA TRP A 141 5.28 1.28 -3.62
C TRP A 141 5.22 2.80 -3.75
N GLY A 142 5.17 3.51 -2.62
CA GLY A 142 5.15 4.97 -2.61
C GLY A 142 3.80 5.56 -2.98
N LYS A 143 3.70 6.21 -4.15
CA LYS A 143 2.56 7.05 -4.53
C LYS A 143 1.72 6.40 -5.64
N ILE A 144 0.41 6.66 -5.62
CA ILE A 144 -0.51 6.31 -6.70
C ILE A 144 -0.91 7.59 -7.41
N LEU A 145 -0.64 7.70 -8.72
CA LEU A 145 -1.00 8.90 -9.48
C LEU A 145 -2.52 9.04 -9.61
N ARG A 146 -3.04 10.27 -9.48
CA ARG A 146 -4.48 10.55 -9.55
C ARG A 146 -5.12 10.03 -10.84
N LYS A 147 -4.43 10.09 -11.97
CA LYS A 147 -4.90 9.57 -13.27
C LYS A 147 -5.19 8.06 -13.27
N HIS A 148 -4.68 7.32 -12.28
CA HIS A 148 -4.92 5.88 -12.12
C HIS A 148 -6.03 5.59 -11.12
N VAL A 149 -6.54 6.58 -10.39
CA VAL A 149 -7.72 6.43 -9.54
C VAL A 149 -8.95 6.58 -10.43
N LEU A 150 -9.65 5.47 -10.66
CA LEU A 150 -10.84 5.41 -11.51
C LEU A 150 -12.05 5.99 -10.80
N ASN A 151 -12.30 5.49 -9.59
CA ASN A 151 -13.47 5.85 -8.78
C ASN A 151 -13.08 6.03 -7.32
N VAL A 152 -13.91 6.75 -6.57
CA VAL A 152 -13.79 6.90 -5.12
C VAL A 152 -15.15 6.69 -4.47
N PHE A 153 -15.25 5.66 -3.64
CA PHE A 153 -16.48 5.21 -3.00
C PHE A 153 -16.47 5.60 -1.52
N PRO A 154 -17.39 6.46 -1.04
CA PRO A 154 -17.47 6.76 0.39
C PRO A 154 -17.98 5.56 1.18
N TYR A 155 -17.38 5.33 2.36
CA TYR A 155 -17.92 4.42 3.37
C TYR A 155 -18.66 5.22 4.44
N ASP A 156 -19.97 5.09 4.50
CA ASP A 156 -20.82 5.87 5.42
C ASP A 156 -20.81 5.34 6.87
N GLY A 157 -20.21 4.19 7.10
CA GLY A 157 -20.23 3.47 8.37
C GLY A 157 -20.98 2.14 8.27
N MET A 158 -21.86 1.98 7.30
CA MET A 158 -22.64 0.77 7.07
C MET A 158 -22.23 0.06 5.78
N MET A 159 -22.04 0.81 4.70
CA MET A 159 -21.71 0.26 3.38
C MET A 159 -20.80 1.20 2.59
N LEU A 160 -20.09 0.65 1.60
CA LEU A 160 -19.43 1.41 0.56
C LEU A 160 -20.44 1.74 -0.54
N HIS A 161 -20.51 3.01 -0.96
CA HIS A 161 -21.44 3.44 -2.01
C HIS A 161 -20.75 3.44 -3.38
N GLU A 162 -20.82 2.30 -4.07
CA GLU A 162 -20.25 2.12 -5.42
C GLU A 162 -20.90 3.03 -6.46
N VAL A 163 -22.23 3.10 -6.40
CA VAL A 163 -23.04 3.93 -7.29
C VAL A 163 -23.46 5.19 -6.53
N ARG A 164 -23.32 6.35 -7.18
CA ARG A 164 -23.80 7.62 -6.62
C ARG A 164 -25.32 7.54 -6.38
N PRO A 165 -25.78 7.60 -5.12
CA PRO A 165 -27.20 7.58 -4.85
C PRO A 165 -27.83 8.95 -5.13
N ASP A 166 -29.16 8.97 -5.16
CA ASP A 166 -30.00 10.18 -5.27
C ASP A 166 -30.18 10.90 -3.91
N TYR A 167 -29.45 10.48 -2.88
CA TYR A 167 -29.49 11.05 -1.53
C TYR A 167 -28.10 11.50 -1.06
N ILE A 168 -28.09 12.29 0.00
CA ILE A 168 -26.86 12.81 0.62
C ILE A 168 -26.28 11.71 1.52
N ILE A 169 -25.05 11.29 1.21
CA ILE A 169 -24.29 10.37 2.07
C ILE A 169 -23.65 11.16 3.21
N TYR A 170 -23.77 10.65 4.43
CA TYR A 170 -23.16 11.20 5.64
C TYR A 170 -22.53 10.10 6.47
N SER A 171 -21.57 10.45 7.33
CA SER A 171 -20.94 9.47 8.22
C SER A 171 -21.85 9.19 9.42
N VAL A 172 -22.40 7.97 9.49
CA VAL A 172 -23.51 7.57 10.39
C VAL A 172 -23.19 7.76 11.87
N LYS A 173 -22.01 7.32 12.32
CA LYS A 173 -21.56 7.38 13.73
C LYS A 173 -20.52 8.47 13.99
N SER A 174 -20.32 9.40 13.06
CA SER A 174 -19.44 10.55 13.32
C SER A 174 -20.16 11.60 14.18
N GLU A 175 -19.45 12.15 15.16
CA GLU A 175 -19.97 13.22 16.02
C GLU A 175 -20.18 14.51 15.21
N GLN A 176 -19.19 14.80 14.36
CA GLN A 176 -19.18 15.90 13.42
C GLN A 176 -20.09 15.61 12.22
N LYS A 177 -20.66 16.67 11.64
CA LYS A 177 -21.67 16.61 10.57
C LYS A 177 -21.02 16.43 9.19
N TRP A 178 -20.30 15.32 9.02
CA TRP A 178 -19.63 14.98 7.77
C TRP A 178 -20.60 14.49 6.72
N VAL A 179 -20.52 15.05 5.52
CA VAL A 179 -21.21 14.60 4.32
C VAL A 179 -20.19 14.33 3.22
N TRP A 180 -20.50 13.41 2.32
CA TRP A 180 -19.66 13.18 1.15
C TRP A 180 -19.97 14.20 0.05
N SER A 181 -18.93 14.85 -0.47
CA SER A 181 -19.03 15.68 -1.67
C SER A 181 -18.51 14.90 -2.87
N TYR A 182 -19.41 14.54 -3.80
CA TYR A 182 -19.04 13.88 -5.05
C TYR A 182 -18.22 14.79 -5.97
N GLU A 183 -18.47 16.09 -5.94
CA GLU A 183 -17.71 17.09 -6.71
C GLU A 183 -16.24 17.15 -6.26
N LEU A 184 -16.01 17.14 -4.94
CA LEU A 184 -14.67 17.21 -4.37
C LEU A 184 -14.05 15.81 -4.14
N THR A 185 -14.81 14.74 -4.34
CA THR A 185 -14.45 13.35 -4.03
C THR A 185 -13.88 13.17 -2.61
N ARG A 186 -14.48 13.87 -1.63
CA ARG A 186 -14.02 13.84 -0.23
C ARG A 186 -15.14 14.13 0.76
N TRP A 187 -14.90 13.76 2.02
CA TRP A 187 -15.72 14.15 3.16
C TRP A 187 -15.59 15.66 3.43
N VAL A 188 -16.71 16.36 3.60
CA VAL A 188 -16.78 17.78 3.99
C VAL A 188 -17.72 17.98 5.18
N ILE A 189 -17.47 18.99 5.99
CA ILE A 189 -18.37 19.35 7.10
C ILE A 189 -19.48 20.24 6.54
N ASP A 190 -20.72 19.78 6.62
CA ASP A 190 -21.90 20.55 6.20
C ASP A 190 -23.10 20.15 7.08
N ALA A 191 -23.36 20.96 8.11
CA ALA A 191 -24.42 20.69 9.07
C ALA A 191 -25.83 20.74 8.45
N ALA A 192 -26.04 21.59 7.44
CA ALA A 192 -27.32 21.74 6.78
C ALA A 192 -27.65 20.50 5.93
N LYS A 193 -26.71 20.08 5.06
CA LYS A 193 -26.87 18.84 4.26
C LYS A 193 -27.01 17.61 5.14
N HIS A 194 -26.24 17.52 6.20
CA HIS A 194 -26.35 16.42 7.14
C HIS A 194 -27.73 16.38 7.84
N LYS A 195 -28.30 17.52 8.26
CA LYS A 195 -29.64 17.59 8.84
C LYS A 195 -30.72 17.14 7.84
N MET A 196 -30.59 17.54 6.57
CA MET A 196 -31.48 17.11 5.50
C MET A 196 -31.40 15.59 5.26
N ALA A 197 -30.18 15.03 5.23
CA ALA A 197 -29.96 13.59 5.06
C ALA A 197 -30.62 12.78 6.18
N LYS A 198 -30.41 13.17 7.46
CA LYS A 198 -31.04 12.51 8.61
C LYS A 198 -32.57 12.60 8.61
N LYS A 199 -33.12 13.75 8.21
CA LYS A 199 -34.59 13.92 8.11
C LYS A 199 -35.17 12.95 7.06
N ARG A 200 -34.50 12.79 5.92
CA ARG A 200 -34.92 11.86 4.85
C ARG A 200 -34.89 10.41 5.32
N GLU A 201 -33.88 10.00 6.08
CA GLU A 201 -33.80 8.65 6.66
C GLU A 201 -34.99 8.37 7.61
N GLN A 202 -35.36 9.33 8.44
CA GLN A 202 -36.50 9.20 9.37
C GLN A 202 -37.86 9.15 8.67
N THR A 203 -38.01 9.90 7.56
CA THR A 203 -39.27 9.91 6.78
C THR A 203 -39.37 8.77 5.79
N SER A 204 -38.24 8.13 5.47
CA SER A 204 -38.27 6.95 4.60
C SER A 204 -39.07 5.89 5.35
N PRO A 205 -40.18 5.37 4.78
CA PRO A 205 -40.93 4.32 5.43
C PRO A 205 -39.90 3.23 5.71
N LYS A 206 -39.71 2.87 7.00
CA LYS A 206 -38.81 1.78 7.40
C LYS A 206 -39.15 0.67 6.43
N ARG A 207 -38.27 0.42 5.43
CA ARG A 207 -38.46 -0.70 4.52
C ARG A 207 -38.54 -1.84 5.50
N LYS A 208 -39.74 -2.41 5.68
CA LYS A 208 -39.89 -3.70 6.34
C LYS A 208 -38.87 -4.50 5.56
N ARG A 209 -37.73 -4.84 6.19
CA ARG A 209 -36.83 -5.84 5.61
C ARG A 209 -37.81 -6.93 5.23
N ALA A 210 -37.91 -7.20 3.93
CA ALA A 210 -38.69 -8.33 3.50
C ALA A 210 -38.13 -9.44 4.37
N ASP A 211 -38.93 -9.89 5.32
CA ASP A 211 -38.64 -11.10 6.04
C ASP A 211 -38.45 -12.07 4.88
N THR A 212 -37.20 -12.42 4.61
CA THR A 212 -36.87 -13.66 3.95
C THR A 212 -37.27 -14.75 4.93
N SER A 213 -38.58 -14.84 5.19
CA SER A 213 -39.31 -15.93 5.82
C SER A 213 -39.51 -17.01 4.76
N ASP A 214 -38.43 -17.41 4.11
CA ASP A 214 -38.42 -18.48 3.12
C ASP A 214 -37.32 -19.49 3.45
N ASP A 215 -37.16 -19.78 4.76
CA ASP A 215 -36.36 -20.91 5.22
C ASP A 215 -36.88 -21.51 6.55
N GLN A 216 -38.21 -21.63 6.67
CA GLN A 216 -38.84 -22.44 7.72
C GLN A 216 -39.67 -23.61 7.16
N GLN A 217 -39.26 -24.17 6.02
CA GLN A 217 -39.70 -25.51 5.63
C GLN A 217 -38.54 -26.40 5.20
N ARG A 218 -38.14 -27.26 6.16
CA ARG A 218 -37.92 -28.70 5.93
C ARG A 218 -36.52 -29.13 5.46
N THR A 219 -35.61 -29.27 6.42
CA THR A 219 -34.71 -30.44 6.46
C THR A 219 -34.82 -31.13 7.83
N LYS A 220 -35.56 -32.24 7.84
CA LYS A 220 -35.35 -33.31 8.82
C LYS A 220 -33.91 -33.81 8.63
N ARG A 221 -33.20 -33.97 9.75
CA ARG A 221 -32.04 -34.87 9.95
C ARG A 221 -31.86 -35.87 8.80
N ILE A 222 -31.02 -35.53 7.84
CA ILE A 222 -30.20 -36.49 7.12
C ILE A 222 -28.78 -36.03 7.38
N ARG A 223 -28.00 -36.91 8.00
CA ARG A 223 -26.58 -36.69 8.26
C ARG A 223 -25.89 -36.38 6.93
N PRO A 224 -25.21 -35.24 6.80
CA PRO A 224 -24.27 -35.04 5.71
C PRO A 224 -23.15 -36.08 5.90
N SER A 225 -22.95 -36.88 4.86
CA SER A 225 -21.71 -37.62 4.67
C SER A 225 -20.55 -36.64 4.58
N GLU A 226 -19.48 -36.98 5.28
CA GLU A 226 -18.15 -36.41 5.24
C GLU A 226 -17.75 -36.04 3.80
N ASP A 227 -17.70 -34.75 3.49
CA ASP A 227 -16.84 -34.07 2.49
C ASP A 227 -17.33 -32.62 2.29
N GLU A 228 -17.71 -31.94 3.37
CA GLU A 228 -17.94 -30.49 3.41
C GLU A 228 -16.76 -29.86 4.14
N GLU A 229 -16.05 -28.97 3.45
CA GLU A 229 -14.99 -28.14 4.02
C GLU A 229 -15.53 -27.36 5.22
N VAL A 230 -15.19 -27.89 6.40
CA VAL A 230 -15.32 -27.24 7.70
C VAL A 230 -14.53 -25.95 7.62
N TYR A 231 -15.20 -24.82 7.35
CA TYR A 231 -14.76 -23.57 7.92
C TYR A 231 -14.88 -23.77 9.42
N GLU A 232 -13.75 -24.13 10.04
CA GLU A 232 -13.61 -24.11 11.48
C GLU A 232 -14.19 -22.78 11.94
N ASP A 233 -15.29 -22.87 12.70
CA ASP A 233 -15.63 -21.86 13.68
C ASP A 233 -14.29 -21.49 14.30
N ILE A 234 -13.88 -20.24 14.07
CA ILE A 234 -12.84 -19.63 14.87
C ILE A 234 -13.49 -19.59 16.24
N GLU A 235 -13.35 -20.69 16.98
CA GLU A 235 -13.53 -20.79 18.40
C GLU A 235 -12.98 -19.51 18.96
N ASP A 236 -13.79 -18.86 19.80
CA ASP A 236 -13.42 -17.72 20.61
C ASP A 236 -11.93 -17.83 20.94
N MET A 237 -11.13 -17.15 20.13
CA MET A 237 -9.77 -16.83 20.46
C MET A 237 -10.04 -15.87 21.60
N GLU A 238 -10.03 -16.42 22.82
CA GLU A 238 -9.83 -15.66 24.04
C GLU A 238 -8.61 -14.81 23.70
N GLU A 239 -8.89 -13.62 23.17
CA GLU A 239 -7.93 -12.54 23.09
C GLU A 239 -7.51 -12.47 24.54
N ASP A 240 -6.31 -12.98 24.84
CA ASP A 240 -5.62 -12.66 26.06
C ASP A 240 -5.82 -11.15 26.18
N ASP A 241 -6.74 -10.76 27.07
CA ASP A 241 -6.97 -9.41 27.55
C ASP A 241 -5.71 -9.10 28.37
N ASP A 242 -4.56 -9.08 27.68
CA ASP A 242 -3.40 -8.31 28.01
C ASP A 242 -3.90 -6.86 27.94
N GLU A 243 -4.63 -6.46 28.98
CA GLU A 243 -4.88 -5.07 29.29
C GLU A 243 -3.55 -4.36 29.02
N PRO A 244 -3.54 -3.34 28.16
CA PRO A 244 -2.31 -2.70 27.77
C PRO A 244 -1.65 -2.22 29.05
N HIS A 245 -0.57 -2.89 29.47
CA HIS A 245 0.19 -2.52 30.64
C HIS A 245 0.63 -1.07 30.44
N GLU A 246 -0.09 -0.14 31.06
CA GLU A 246 0.27 1.27 31.04
C GLU A 246 1.62 1.34 31.72
N SER A 247 2.65 1.59 30.91
CA SER A 247 4.01 1.70 31.41
C SER A 247 4.01 2.76 32.49
N THR A 248 4.44 2.38 33.69
CA THR A 248 4.48 3.29 34.82
C THR A 248 5.39 4.48 34.48
N PRO A 249 5.17 5.67 35.06
CA PRO A 249 6.05 6.82 34.84
C PRO A 249 7.55 6.51 35.07
N GLU A 250 7.86 5.57 35.97
CA GLU A 250 9.23 5.13 36.24
C GLU A 250 9.80 4.23 35.14
N GLU A 251 9.00 3.35 34.53
CA GLU A 251 9.41 2.57 33.36
C GLU A 251 9.68 3.46 32.16
N ILE A 252 8.85 4.48 31.93
CA ILE A 252 9.06 5.47 30.88
C ILE A 252 10.37 6.25 31.12
N LYS A 253 10.61 6.70 32.35
CA LYS A 253 11.89 7.37 32.72
C LYS A 253 13.09 6.45 32.52
N LYS A 254 12.95 5.16 32.84
CA LYS A 254 14.01 4.16 32.61
C LYS A 254 14.28 3.98 31.10
N GLN A 255 13.24 3.79 30.30
CA GLN A 255 13.37 3.68 28.84
C GLN A 255 14.02 4.93 28.23
N LEU A 256 13.71 6.14 28.73
CA LEU A 256 14.34 7.38 28.27
C LEU A 256 15.82 7.47 28.68
N ARG A 257 16.20 7.01 29.87
CA ARG A 257 17.60 6.92 30.30
C ARG A 257 18.39 5.95 29.43
N ASP A 258 17.83 4.77 29.18
CA ASP A 258 18.45 3.73 28.35
C ASP A 258 18.62 4.22 26.90
N ALA A 259 17.61 4.89 26.34
CA ALA A 259 17.69 5.49 25.01
C ALA A 259 18.76 6.59 24.92
N ARG A 260 18.87 7.45 25.94
CA ARG A 260 19.94 8.48 25.99
C ARG A 260 21.33 7.86 26.06
N ALA A 261 21.50 6.82 26.87
CA ALA A 261 22.77 6.09 26.96
C ALA A 261 23.17 5.46 25.62
N MET A 262 22.20 4.89 24.90
CA MET A 262 22.42 4.31 23.56
C MET A 262 22.84 5.38 22.54
N ILE A 263 22.20 6.56 22.54
CA ILE A 263 22.56 7.67 21.65
C ILE A 263 23.99 8.15 21.92
N GLU A 264 24.37 8.29 23.19
CA GLU A 264 25.74 8.70 23.57
C GLU A 264 26.80 7.65 23.23
N HIS A 265 26.45 6.36 23.25
CA HIS A 265 27.33 5.30 22.76
C HIS A 265 27.59 5.45 21.26
N LEU A 266 26.53 5.60 20.45
CA LEU A 266 26.64 5.77 19.00
C LEU A 266 27.43 7.03 18.62
N ARG A 267 27.26 8.14 19.34
CA ARG A 267 28.05 9.37 19.14
C ARG A 267 29.54 9.14 19.36
N ARG A 268 29.92 8.36 20.37
CA ARG A 268 31.32 8.01 20.64
C ARG A 268 31.92 7.14 19.54
N GLU A 269 31.19 6.14 19.05
CA GLU A 269 31.64 5.31 17.93
C GLU A 269 31.88 6.15 16.66
N ILE A 270 30.94 7.03 16.30
CA ILE A 270 31.08 7.91 15.13
C ILE A 270 32.31 8.83 15.26
N LYS A 271 32.58 9.35 16.47
CA LYS A 271 33.76 10.19 16.71
C LYS A 271 35.07 9.40 16.59
N GLY A 272 35.07 8.12 16.96
CA GLY A 272 36.21 7.21 16.78
C GLY A 272 36.55 6.97 15.32
N PHE A 273 35.55 6.81 14.44
CA PHE A 273 35.78 6.62 13.00
C PHE A 273 36.41 7.82 12.31
N ARG A 274 36.18 9.04 12.80
CA ARG A 274 36.67 10.27 12.18
C ARG A 274 38.13 10.61 12.52
N SER A 275 38.79 9.78 13.33
CA SER A 275 40.14 10.05 13.85
C SER A 275 41.21 9.11 13.28
N GLN A 276 40.91 8.30 12.25
CA GLN A 276 41.96 7.57 11.55
C GLN A 276 42.67 8.50 10.56
N PRO A 277 43.98 8.74 10.72
CA PRO A 277 44.75 9.50 9.75
C PRO A 277 44.74 8.75 8.43
N THR A 278 44.27 9.41 7.38
CA THR A 278 44.44 8.92 6.01
C THR A 278 45.94 8.86 5.74
N HIS A 279 46.44 7.64 5.58
CA HIS A 279 47.82 7.41 5.19
C HIS A 279 47.93 7.81 3.72
N ASP A 280 48.34 9.05 3.47
CA ASP A 280 48.62 9.55 2.13
C ASP A 280 49.77 8.72 1.55
N SER A 281 49.43 7.90 0.57
CA SER A 281 50.39 7.17 -0.24
C SER A 281 50.80 8.09 -1.38
N GLU A 282 51.93 8.76 -1.19
CA GLU A 282 52.69 9.36 -2.29
C GLU A 282 53.11 8.25 -3.26
N ALA A 283 52.60 8.31 -4.48
CA ALA A 283 53.18 7.59 -5.61
C ALA A 283 53.22 8.49 -6.84
N ASN A 284 54.46 8.86 -7.16
CA ASN A 284 54.94 9.54 -8.36
C ASN A 284 54.36 8.98 -9.67
N GLY A 285 54.15 9.86 -10.66
CA GLY A 285 53.88 9.43 -12.02
C GLY A 285 53.55 10.56 -13.01
N SER A 286 54.52 11.44 -13.26
CA SER A 286 54.48 12.41 -14.36
C SER A 286 54.34 11.71 -15.72
N SER A 287 53.43 12.20 -16.57
CA SER A 287 53.56 12.12 -18.03
C SER A 287 52.84 13.31 -18.68
N PRO A 288 53.43 13.96 -19.69
CA PRO A 288 52.87 15.16 -20.30
C PRO A 288 51.91 14.79 -21.44
N VAL A 289 50.74 15.42 -21.46
CA VAL A 289 49.82 15.36 -22.59
C VAL A 289 49.98 16.64 -23.41
N THR A 290 50.32 16.44 -24.69
CA THR A 290 50.47 17.45 -25.73
C THR A 290 49.15 18.15 -26.05
N GLN A 291 49.21 19.47 -26.16
CA GLN A 291 48.19 20.32 -26.74
C GLN A 291 48.12 20.08 -28.26
N SER A 292 46.93 19.81 -28.78
CA SER A 292 46.59 20.04 -30.20
C SER A 292 45.33 20.89 -30.26
N THR A 293 45.53 22.13 -30.68
CA THR A 293 44.54 23.02 -31.28
C THR A 293 44.05 22.43 -32.60
N ASP A 294 42.75 22.56 -32.89
CA ASP A 294 42.16 23.01 -34.16
C ASP A 294 40.62 23.03 -33.97
N SER A 295 39.91 24.17 -34.07
CA SER A 295 39.51 24.92 -35.26
C SER A 295 38.29 24.32 -35.99
N GLU A 296 37.30 25.18 -36.27
CA GLU A 296 36.33 25.11 -37.38
C GLU A 296 35.08 24.19 -37.23
N THR A 297 33.90 24.76 -36.98
CA THR A 297 32.88 25.34 -37.90
C THR A 297 31.90 24.32 -38.49
N ASN A 298 30.68 24.84 -38.70
CA ASN A 298 29.65 24.42 -39.63
C ASN A 298 28.48 23.51 -39.18
N GLU A 299 27.34 24.20 -39.15
CA GLU A 299 26.13 23.93 -39.93
C GLU A 299 25.10 22.92 -39.38
N SER A 300 24.01 23.52 -38.88
CA SER A 300 22.67 22.95 -38.88
C SER A 300 22.17 22.69 -40.31
N PRO A 301 21.34 21.65 -40.49
CA PRO A 301 20.33 21.63 -41.53
C PRO A 301 18.93 21.27 -40.94
N PRO A 302 17.83 21.39 -41.70
CA PRO A 302 16.69 22.17 -41.25
C PRO A 302 15.48 21.35 -40.83
N VAL A 303 14.57 22.09 -40.20
CA VAL A 303 13.13 21.86 -40.09
C VAL A 303 12.55 21.30 -41.40
N THR A 304 11.87 20.17 -41.33
CA THR A 304 10.89 19.75 -42.33
C THR A 304 9.51 19.69 -41.69
N GLN A 305 8.66 20.64 -42.09
CA GLN A 305 7.21 20.56 -41.97
C GLN A 305 6.69 19.66 -43.10
N SER A 306 5.81 18.72 -42.76
CA SER A 306 4.90 18.03 -43.68
C SER A 306 3.53 18.05 -43.00
N THR A 307 2.63 18.98 -43.35
CA THR A 307 1.59 18.91 -44.39
C THR A 307 0.69 17.68 -44.28
N ASP A 308 -0.49 17.93 -43.74
CA ASP A 308 -1.83 17.49 -44.14
C ASP A 308 -1.98 16.20 -44.95
N SER A 309 -2.83 15.32 -44.42
CA SER A 309 -3.76 14.53 -45.22
C SER A 309 -5.02 14.27 -44.41
N GLU A 310 -6.07 15.04 -44.72
CA GLU A 310 -7.46 14.64 -44.55
C GLU A 310 -7.72 13.34 -45.33
N ALA A 311 -8.35 12.35 -44.69
CA ALA A 311 -9.16 11.36 -45.38
C ALA A 311 -10.21 10.83 -44.40
N SER A 312 -11.38 11.43 -44.54
CA SER A 312 -12.70 10.91 -44.18
C SER A 312 -12.93 9.50 -44.73
N GLU A 313 -13.26 8.53 -43.89
CA GLU A 313 -14.13 7.42 -44.29
C GLU A 313 -15.15 7.13 -43.20
N SER A 314 -16.38 7.53 -43.51
CA SER A 314 -17.61 7.07 -42.92
C SER A 314 -17.78 5.57 -43.12
N SER A 315 -18.27 4.87 -42.10
CA SER A 315 -18.88 3.56 -42.28
C SER A 315 -20.13 3.41 -41.40
N PRO A 316 -21.11 2.62 -41.87
CA PRO A 316 -22.52 2.93 -41.68
C PRO A 316 -23.15 2.26 -40.46
N VAL A 317 -24.19 2.93 -39.99
CA VAL A 317 -25.22 2.44 -39.08
C VAL A 317 -25.93 1.25 -39.72
N THR A 318 -25.86 0.07 -39.09
CA THR A 318 -26.80 -1.02 -39.33
C THR A 318 -27.96 -0.90 -38.34
N GLN A 319 -29.11 -0.45 -38.84
CA GLN A 319 -30.40 -0.67 -38.19
C GLN A 319 -30.76 -2.15 -38.34
N SER A 320 -30.95 -2.84 -37.22
CA SER A 320 -31.63 -4.13 -37.18
C SER A 320 -33.06 -3.88 -36.70
N THR A 321 -33.97 -3.82 -37.67
CA THR A 321 -35.38 -4.13 -37.48
C THR A 321 -35.54 -5.60 -37.86
N ASP A 322 -36.01 -6.46 -36.95
CA ASP A 322 -37.24 -7.19 -37.25
C ASP A 322 -37.85 -7.86 -36.02
N SER A 323 -39.16 -7.99 -36.12
CA SER A 323 -40.11 -8.44 -35.13
C SER A 323 -40.26 -9.97 -35.10
N ARG A 324 -40.51 -10.52 -33.91
CA ARG A 324 -41.64 -11.43 -33.66
C ARG A 324 -41.90 -11.63 -32.17
#